data_AF-A0A1H9NZ10-F1
#
_entry.id   AF-A0A1H9NZ10-F1
#
_cell.length_a   1.000
_cell.length_b   1.000
_cell.length_c   1.000
_cell.angle_alpha   90.00
_cell.angle_beta   90.00
_cell.angle_gamma   90.00
#
_symmetry.space_group_name_H-M   'P 1'
#
loop_
_entity.id
_entity.type
_entity.pdbx_description
1 polymer ?
#
loop_
_entity_poly.entity_id
_entity_poly.type
_entity_poly.pdbx_seq_one_letter_code
_entity_poly.pdbx_strand_id
1 'polypeptide(L)'
;MRLPAPRGHMSAALVAALRVPPLPRPALLVSGGTRQAWLDDDLQLTLWICYELRMRGFDDVDPGWEDHPALTQFRAALEARWEESLRSLTETTQPAVLSDAGEAELRKHNAFWRPRREMRSVLRDIHGDAYGARSERTHSVLFTVTLRDLDGGPGPSVDDMPAPTLALANALSLFGLHRRLVGALVGFLTAVDTIGGDPFAQLLPVQCPPDDVRLGFTVCHELHARLTQHVDAALAEGRSSLRGRWLVSQGRVNVGC
;
A
#
# COMPACT_ATOMS: atom_id res chain seq x y z
N MET A 1 -0.05 18.40 2.94
CA MET A 1 -0.68 17.42 3.86
C MET A 1 0.11 17.41 5.16
N ARG A 2 -0.52 17.24 6.34
CA ARG A 2 0.20 17.10 7.61
C ARG A 2 0.55 15.65 7.93
N LEU A 3 1.55 15.44 8.77
CA LEU A 3 1.93 14.14 9.31
C LEU A 3 0.76 13.48 10.03
N PRO A 4 0.54 12.16 9.81
CA PRO A 4 -0.56 11.43 10.43
C PRO A 4 -0.33 11.13 11.91
N ALA A 5 -1.39 10.72 12.60
CA ALA A 5 -1.33 10.25 13.96
C ALA A 5 -0.55 8.93 14.05
N PRO A 6 0.46 8.82 14.95
CA PRO A 6 1.27 7.62 15.06
C PRO A 6 0.48 6.41 15.59
N ARG A 7 0.86 5.22 15.13
CA ARG A 7 0.19 3.94 15.43
C ARG A 7 1.05 2.95 16.22
N GLY A 8 2.29 3.32 16.54
CA GLY A 8 3.18 2.57 17.42
C GLY A 8 4.49 3.31 17.65
N HIS A 9 5.51 2.59 18.12
CA HIS A 9 6.78 3.19 18.50
C HIS A 9 7.59 3.77 17.34
N MET A 10 7.52 3.17 16.14
CA MET A 10 8.31 3.57 14.97
C MET A 10 7.71 4.84 14.37
N SER A 11 6.40 4.84 14.13
CA SER A 11 5.69 6.02 13.65
C SER A 11 5.71 7.16 14.68
N ALA A 12 5.62 6.88 15.98
CA ALA A 12 5.74 7.92 17.00
C ALA A 12 7.14 8.56 17.01
N ALA A 13 8.20 7.76 16.97
CA ALA A 13 9.57 8.26 16.92
C ALA A 13 9.83 9.05 15.63
N LEU A 14 9.37 8.55 14.48
CA LEU A 14 9.51 9.22 13.19
C LEU A 14 8.78 10.56 13.17
N VAL A 15 7.48 10.59 13.53
CA VAL A 15 6.67 11.83 13.53
C VAL A 15 7.24 12.86 14.50
N ALA A 16 7.69 12.45 15.68
CA ALA A 16 8.33 13.36 16.64
C ALA A 16 9.64 13.95 16.10
N ALA A 17 10.48 13.11 15.46
CA ALA A 17 11.75 13.55 14.90
C ALA A 17 11.58 14.52 13.72
N LEU A 18 10.61 14.25 12.84
CA LEU A 18 10.39 15.02 11.61
C LEU A 18 9.91 16.46 11.85
N ARG A 19 9.31 16.75 13.01
CA ARG A 19 8.75 18.08 13.36
C ARG A 19 9.79 19.09 13.86
N VAL A 20 11.01 18.63 14.07
CA VAL A 20 12.11 19.45 14.60
C VAL A 20 13.33 19.32 13.68
N PRO A 21 14.27 20.27 13.72
CA PRO A 21 15.51 20.15 12.97
C PRO A 21 16.21 18.82 13.27
N PRO A 22 16.74 18.11 12.25
CA PRO A 22 17.36 16.82 12.45
C PRO A 22 18.58 16.93 13.36
N LEU A 23 18.65 16.00 14.32
CA LEU A 23 19.89 15.76 15.05
C LEU A 23 20.92 15.13 14.09
N PRO A 24 22.24 15.31 14.32
CA PRO A 24 23.27 14.69 13.48
C PRO A 24 23.15 13.16 13.37
N ARG A 25 22.58 12.51 14.40
CA ARG A 25 22.31 11.07 14.45
C ARG A 25 20.95 10.83 15.12
N PRO A 26 19.84 10.91 14.39
CA PRO A 26 18.52 10.69 14.96
C PRO A 26 18.34 9.20 15.27
N ALA A 27 17.74 8.89 16.42
CA ALA A 27 17.54 7.53 16.91
C ALA A 27 16.28 6.87 16.29
N LEU A 28 16.29 6.70 14.96
CA LEU A 28 15.23 5.98 14.26
C LEU A 28 15.58 4.48 14.22
N LEU A 29 14.79 3.66 14.91
CA LEU A 29 15.03 2.23 15.07
C LEU A 29 13.89 1.42 14.46
N VAL A 30 14.23 0.39 13.69
CA VAL A 30 13.25 -0.57 13.17
C VAL A 30 13.06 -1.69 14.17
N SER A 31 11.82 -1.94 14.58
CA SER A 31 11.47 -3.13 15.34
C SER A 31 11.13 -4.30 14.43
N GLY A 32 11.48 -5.51 14.84
CA GLY A 32 11.04 -6.74 14.18
C GLY A 32 9.53 -6.99 14.31
N GLY A 33 8.87 -6.36 15.29
CA GLY A 33 7.46 -6.57 15.60
C GLY A 33 7.12 -8.03 15.97
N THR A 34 5.88 -8.28 16.42
CA THR A 34 5.36 -9.65 16.62
C THR A 34 4.22 -9.99 15.67
N ARG A 35 3.74 -9.00 14.92
CA ARG A 35 2.64 -9.15 13.95
C ARG A 35 3.19 -9.47 12.57
N GLN A 36 2.37 -10.15 11.78
CA GLN A 36 2.60 -10.26 10.35
C GLN A 36 2.70 -8.85 9.73
N ALA A 37 3.67 -8.62 8.86
CA ALA A 37 4.02 -7.28 8.41
C ALA A 37 2.85 -6.52 7.74
N TRP A 38 1.96 -7.20 7.02
CA TRP A 38 0.77 -6.59 6.38
C TRP A 38 -0.36 -6.23 7.38
N LEU A 39 -0.30 -6.73 8.61
CA LEU A 39 -1.20 -6.36 9.73
C LEU A 39 -0.51 -5.46 10.77
N ASP A 40 0.76 -5.11 10.56
CA ASP A 40 1.51 -4.24 11.45
C ASP A 40 1.26 -2.77 11.09
N ASP A 41 0.27 -2.15 11.74
CA ASP A 41 -0.09 -0.74 11.53
C ASP A 41 1.07 0.22 11.68
N ASP A 42 1.99 -0.07 12.61
CA ASP A 42 3.11 0.80 12.87
C ASP A 42 4.14 0.71 11.75
N LEU A 43 4.47 -0.52 11.30
CA LEU A 43 5.32 -0.73 10.13
C LEU A 43 4.72 -0.08 8.88
N GLN A 44 3.45 -0.35 8.58
CA GLN A 44 2.83 0.10 7.35
C GLN A 44 2.63 1.61 7.31
N LEU A 45 2.26 2.24 8.43
CA LEU A 45 2.20 3.70 8.50
C LEU A 45 3.59 4.32 8.39
N THR A 46 4.59 3.76 9.06
CA THR A 46 5.96 4.29 9.02
C THR A 46 6.54 4.24 7.59
N LEU A 47 6.36 3.11 6.90
CA LEU A 47 6.74 2.98 5.48
C LEU A 47 6.03 3.99 4.59
N TRP A 48 4.72 4.15 4.79
CA TRP A 48 3.92 5.09 4.01
C TRP A 48 4.42 6.53 4.20
N ILE A 49 4.70 6.96 5.44
CA ILE A 49 5.30 8.28 5.71
C ILE A 49 6.64 8.44 4.98
N CYS A 50 7.51 7.42 5.03
CA CYS A 50 8.79 7.45 4.33
C CYS A 50 8.63 7.54 2.80
N TYR A 51 7.62 6.91 2.22
CA TYR A 51 7.33 7.01 0.79
C TYR A 51 6.77 8.37 0.40
N GLU A 52 5.81 8.90 1.16
CA GLU A 52 5.24 10.23 0.91
C GLU A 52 6.29 11.33 1.04
N LEU A 53 7.18 11.25 2.03
CA LEU A 53 8.33 12.16 2.15
C LEU A 53 9.19 12.18 0.89
N ARG A 54 9.41 11.01 0.28
CA ARG A 54 10.22 10.89 -0.94
C ARG A 54 9.53 11.42 -2.19
N MET A 55 8.20 11.43 -2.22
CA MET A 55 7.42 11.76 -3.42
C MET A 55 6.82 13.17 -3.40
N ARG A 56 6.40 13.65 -2.22
CA ARG A 56 5.57 14.86 -2.07
C ARG A 56 5.93 15.72 -0.85
N GLY A 57 6.31 15.11 0.28
CA GLY A 57 6.56 15.80 1.54
C GLY A 57 5.30 16.08 2.38
N PHE A 58 5.50 16.71 3.55
CA PHE A 58 4.42 17.13 4.45
C PHE A 58 4.62 18.58 4.92
N ASP A 59 3.52 19.26 5.23
CA ASP A 59 3.51 20.70 5.56
C ASP A 59 4.11 21.00 6.94
N ASP A 60 4.13 20.02 7.85
CA ASP A 60 4.61 20.14 9.23
C ASP A 60 5.93 19.38 9.48
N VAL A 61 6.69 19.07 8.42
CA VAL A 61 8.05 18.51 8.50
C VAL A 61 9.07 19.65 8.43
N ASP A 62 10.11 19.57 9.27
CA ASP A 62 11.22 20.52 9.25
C ASP A 62 12.04 20.37 7.95
N PRO A 63 12.32 21.46 7.21
CA PRO A 63 13.04 21.41 5.93
C PRO A 63 14.43 20.78 6.01
N GLY A 64 15.07 20.75 7.19
CA GLY A 64 16.38 20.12 7.37
C GLY A 64 16.40 18.62 7.06
N TRP A 65 15.23 17.97 6.97
CA TRP A 65 15.11 16.55 6.66
C TRP A 65 15.19 16.19 5.18
N GLU A 66 15.07 17.15 4.25
CA GLU A 66 14.89 16.90 2.79
C GLU A 66 15.90 15.89 2.22
N ASP A 67 17.16 16.02 2.60
CA ASP A 67 18.25 15.14 2.15
C ASP A 67 18.93 14.36 3.28
N HIS A 68 18.30 14.27 4.45
CA HIS A 68 18.96 13.71 5.62
C HIS A 68 19.16 12.18 5.48
N PRO A 69 20.41 11.67 5.53
CA PRO A 69 20.73 10.28 5.17
C PRO A 69 20.08 9.25 6.10
N ALA A 70 19.79 9.62 7.35
CA ALA A 70 19.12 8.74 8.29
C ALA A 70 17.72 8.31 7.83
N LEU A 71 16.98 9.14 7.07
CA LEU A 71 15.68 8.73 6.52
C LEU A 71 15.84 7.65 5.46
N THR A 72 16.85 7.77 4.60
CA THR A 72 17.15 6.73 3.60
C THR A 72 17.58 5.42 4.27
N GLN A 73 18.42 5.50 5.30
CA GLN A 73 18.83 4.30 6.06
C GLN A 73 17.64 3.65 6.78
N PHE A 74 16.81 4.44 7.45
CA PHE A 74 15.64 3.96 8.17
C PHE A 74 14.62 3.31 7.22
N ARG A 75 14.32 3.98 6.10
CA ARG A 75 13.45 3.45 5.05
C ARG A 75 13.99 2.14 4.48
N ALA A 76 15.29 2.05 4.17
CA ALA A 76 15.88 0.82 3.65
C ALA A 76 15.73 -0.37 4.61
N ALA A 77 15.85 -0.14 5.92
CA ALA A 77 15.65 -1.18 6.93
C ALA A 77 14.18 -1.62 7.04
N LEU A 78 13.22 -0.69 6.95
CA LEU A 78 11.79 -1.01 6.90
C LEU A 78 11.44 -1.78 5.61
N GLU A 79 11.98 -1.34 4.47
CA GLU A 79 11.79 -1.97 3.16
C GLU A 79 12.34 -3.40 3.14
N ALA A 80 13.50 -3.65 3.76
CA ALA A 80 14.06 -4.99 3.88
C ALA A 80 13.11 -5.93 4.64
N ARG A 81 12.60 -5.49 5.81
CA ARG A 81 11.61 -6.25 6.60
C ARG A 81 10.33 -6.50 5.79
N TRP A 82 9.87 -5.49 5.05
CA TRP A 82 8.66 -5.60 4.26
C TRP A 82 8.82 -6.55 3.08
N GLU A 83 9.90 -6.42 2.32
CA GLU A 83 10.18 -7.28 1.19
C GLU A 83 10.38 -8.74 1.59
N GLU A 84 11.09 -9.00 2.70
CA GLU A 84 11.22 -10.36 3.24
C GLU A 84 9.84 -10.97 3.54
N SER A 85 8.93 -10.17 4.09
CA SER A 85 7.55 -10.60 4.35
C SER A 85 6.78 -10.85 3.05
N LEU A 86 6.97 -10.04 2.01
CA LEU A 86 6.34 -10.25 0.70
C LEU A 86 6.86 -11.51 0.00
N ARG A 87 8.16 -11.78 0.10
CA ARG A 87 8.80 -12.96 -0.51
C ARG A 87 8.42 -14.28 0.17
N SER A 88 7.95 -14.23 1.42
CA SER A 88 7.43 -15.40 2.13
C SER A 88 5.95 -15.68 1.86
N LEU A 89 5.27 -14.83 1.09
CA LEU A 89 3.88 -15.07 0.70
C LEU A 89 3.77 -16.31 -0.20
N THR A 90 2.73 -17.09 0.05
CA THR A 90 2.30 -18.21 -0.78
C THR A 90 0.84 -18.00 -1.12
N GLU A 91 0.45 -18.21 -2.39
CA GLU A 91 -0.94 -18.08 -2.84
C GLU A 91 -1.81 -19.16 -2.19
N THR A 92 -2.51 -18.78 -1.11
CA THR A 92 -3.30 -19.69 -0.28
C THR A 92 -4.55 -19.03 0.31
N THR A 93 -4.64 -17.70 0.27
CA THR A 93 -5.76 -16.96 0.86
C THR A 93 -6.89 -16.80 -0.15
N GLN A 94 -8.08 -17.34 0.16
CA GLN A 94 -9.29 -17.10 -0.63
C GLN A 94 -9.90 -15.73 -0.26
N PRO A 95 -10.26 -14.88 -1.24
CA PRO A 95 -10.91 -13.60 -0.96
C PRO A 95 -12.30 -13.80 -0.37
N ALA A 96 -12.72 -12.91 0.52
CA ALA A 96 -14.09 -12.88 1.02
C ALA A 96 -15.05 -12.34 -0.06
N VAL A 97 -16.25 -12.91 -0.14
CA VAL A 97 -17.33 -12.37 -0.98
C VAL A 97 -17.97 -11.21 -0.23
N LEU A 98 -17.73 -9.99 -0.69
CA LEU A 98 -18.21 -8.79 -0.02
C LEU A 98 -19.69 -8.53 -0.32
N SER A 99 -20.42 -8.12 0.72
CA SER A 99 -21.76 -7.52 0.57
C SER A 99 -21.66 -6.12 -0.03
N ASP A 100 -22.78 -5.55 -0.48
CA ASP A 100 -22.85 -4.15 -0.95
C ASP A 100 -22.29 -3.15 0.07
N ALA A 101 -22.50 -3.42 1.36
CA ALA A 101 -21.93 -2.65 2.46
C ALA A 101 -20.39 -2.80 2.55
N GLY A 102 -19.87 -4.02 2.35
CA GLY A 102 -18.44 -4.29 2.24
C GLY A 102 -17.78 -3.59 1.06
N GLU A 103 -18.42 -3.61 -0.10
CA GLU A 103 -17.94 -2.87 -1.26
C GLU A 103 -17.99 -1.35 -1.03
N ALA A 104 -19.04 -0.83 -0.39
CA ALA A 104 -19.14 0.58 -0.04
C ALA A 104 -18.03 0.98 0.93
N GLU A 105 -17.70 0.13 1.90
CA GLU A 105 -16.62 0.38 2.84
C GLU A 105 -15.26 0.41 2.13
N LEU A 106 -14.95 -0.56 1.27
CA LEU A 106 -13.72 -0.51 0.46
C LEU A 106 -13.58 0.77 -0.36
N ARG A 107 -14.67 1.25 -0.97
CA ARG A 107 -14.68 2.49 -1.76
C ARG A 107 -14.34 3.70 -0.90
N LYS A 108 -14.80 3.76 0.35
CA LYS A 108 -14.48 4.88 1.26
C LYS A 108 -12.99 4.98 1.56
N HIS A 109 -12.25 3.87 1.55
CA HIS A 109 -10.83 3.84 1.93
C HIS A 109 -9.87 3.91 0.75
N ASN A 110 -10.39 4.18 -0.45
CA ASN A 110 -9.63 4.12 -1.71
C ASN A 110 -8.87 2.78 -1.89
N ALA A 111 -9.29 1.73 -1.16
CA ALA A 111 -8.63 0.43 -1.14
C ALA A 111 -9.02 -0.42 -2.36
N PHE A 112 -9.82 0.16 -3.26
CA PHE A 112 -10.21 -0.39 -4.53
C PHE A 112 -10.10 0.68 -5.61
N TRP A 113 -9.04 0.58 -6.41
CA TRP A 113 -9.00 1.25 -7.70
C TRP A 113 -9.90 0.46 -8.67
N ARG A 114 -11.17 0.84 -8.78
CA ARG A 114 -11.94 0.55 -10.00
C ARG A 114 -11.89 1.80 -10.87
N PRO A 115 -10.91 1.90 -11.79
CA PRO A 115 -10.89 3.02 -12.73
C PRO A 115 -12.22 3.00 -13.49
N ARG A 116 -12.87 4.17 -13.59
CA ARG A 116 -14.06 4.32 -14.43
C ARG A 116 -13.72 3.88 -15.87
N ARG A 117 -14.73 3.50 -16.65
CA ARG A 117 -14.55 2.91 -18.00
C ARG A 117 -13.66 3.78 -18.91
N GLU A 118 -13.75 5.08 -18.73
CA GLU A 118 -13.00 6.11 -19.45
C GLU A 118 -11.51 6.12 -19.05
N MET A 119 -11.19 5.90 -17.77
CA MET A 119 -9.81 5.72 -17.29
C MET A 119 -9.21 4.40 -17.79
N ARG A 120 -10.04 3.34 -17.91
CA ARG A 120 -9.61 2.04 -18.45
C ARG A 120 -9.21 2.12 -19.94
N SER A 121 -9.89 2.93 -20.75
CA SER A 121 -9.47 3.12 -22.15
C SER A 121 -8.16 3.90 -22.25
N VAL A 122 -7.97 4.90 -21.39
CA VAL A 122 -6.75 5.71 -21.38
C VAL A 122 -5.54 4.90 -20.87
N LEU A 123 -5.70 4.07 -19.84
CA LEU A 123 -4.63 3.14 -19.39
C LEU A 123 -4.20 2.16 -20.50
N ARG A 124 -5.15 1.72 -21.34
CA ARG A 124 -4.87 0.89 -22.52
C ARG A 124 -4.05 1.64 -23.57
N ASP A 125 -4.35 2.92 -23.79
CA ASP A 125 -3.64 3.77 -24.75
C ASP A 125 -2.21 4.09 -24.28
N ILE A 126 -1.97 4.29 -22.97
CA ILE A 126 -0.61 4.45 -22.41
C ILE A 126 0.26 3.22 -22.69
N HIS A 127 -0.30 2.01 -22.59
CA HIS A 127 0.46 0.80 -22.86
C HIS A 127 0.78 0.67 -24.36
N GLY A 128 -0.15 1.07 -25.25
CA GLY A 128 0.13 1.23 -26.68
C GLY A 128 1.29 2.20 -26.94
N ASP A 129 1.33 3.30 -26.19
CA ASP A 129 2.38 4.32 -26.27
C ASP A 129 3.72 3.83 -25.65
N ALA A 130 3.68 3.04 -24.57
CA ALA A 130 4.84 2.44 -23.91
C ALA A 130 5.58 1.43 -24.80
N TYR A 131 4.89 0.86 -25.80
CA TYR A 131 5.45 -0.03 -26.81
C TYR A 131 5.74 0.64 -28.17
N GLY A 132 5.50 1.95 -28.36
CA GLY A 132 6.06 2.62 -29.55
C GLY A 132 5.47 3.91 -30.09
N ALA A 133 4.40 4.48 -29.55
CA ALA A 133 3.84 5.74 -30.06
C ALA A 133 3.96 6.86 -29.03
N ARG A 134 4.79 7.87 -29.29
CA ARG A 134 4.96 9.01 -28.37
C ARG A 134 3.82 10.01 -28.54
N SER A 135 3.00 10.20 -27.52
CA SER A 135 2.27 11.46 -27.35
C SER A 135 2.47 12.04 -25.95
N GLU A 136 3.02 13.26 -25.88
CA GLU A 136 3.25 14.00 -24.63
C GLU A 136 1.95 14.43 -23.93
N ARG A 137 0.78 14.20 -24.55
CA ARG A 137 -0.54 14.62 -24.06
C ARG A 137 -1.21 13.62 -23.11
N THR A 138 -0.78 12.37 -23.08
CA THR A 138 -1.48 11.30 -22.34
C THR A 138 -1.34 11.47 -20.82
N HIS A 139 -0.15 11.78 -20.30
CA HIS A 139 0.14 11.86 -18.85
C HIS A 139 -0.55 13.02 -18.11
N SER A 140 -0.72 14.18 -18.73
CA SER A 140 -1.37 15.34 -18.10
C SER A 140 -2.90 15.23 -18.07
N VAL A 141 -3.49 14.61 -19.09
CA VAL A 141 -4.93 14.28 -19.11
C VAL A 141 -5.25 13.20 -18.07
N LEU A 142 -4.39 12.19 -17.91
CA LEU A 142 -4.49 11.18 -16.84
C LEU A 142 -4.47 11.79 -15.45
N PHE A 143 -3.49 12.65 -15.18
CA PHE A 143 -3.40 13.32 -13.88
C PHE A 143 -4.68 14.13 -13.60
N THR A 144 -5.19 14.84 -14.61
CA THR A 144 -6.40 15.67 -14.47
C THR A 144 -7.67 14.84 -14.27
N VAL A 145 -7.85 13.74 -15.00
CA VAL A 145 -9.00 12.83 -14.86
C VAL A 145 -8.91 12.06 -13.53
N THR A 146 -7.70 11.64 -13.13
CA THR A 146 -7.45 10.95 -11.86
C THR A 146 -7.74 11.87 -10.68
N LEU A 147 -7.27 13.12 -10.71
CA LEU A 147 -7.58 14.11 -9.69
C LEU A 147 -9.08 14.42 -9.59
N ARG A 148 -9.77 14.59 -10.73
CA ARG A 148 -11.23 14.81 -10.74
C ARG A 148 -12.03 13.63 -10.17
N ASP A 149 -11.58 12.40 -10.37
CA ASP A 149 -12.21 11.21 -9.79
C ASP A 149 -11.90 11.05 -8.29
N LEU A 150 -10.78 11.61 -7.81
CA LEU A 150 -10.43 11.71 -6.39
C LEU A 150 -11.11 12.91 -5.67
N ASP A 151 -11.47 13.96 -6.41
CA ASP A 151 -12.03 15.24 -5.90
C ASP A 151 -13.53 15.19 -5.54
N GLY A 152 -14.16 14.01 -5.48
CA GLY A 152 -15.57 13.83 -5.13
C GLY A 152 -15.96 14.12 -3.66
N GLY A 153 -15.07 14.71 -2.87
CA GLY A 153 -15.23 15.04 -1.45
C GLY A 153 -13.88 14.97 -0.71
N PRO A 154 -13.78 15.41 0.56
CA PRO A 154 -12.56 15.21 1.33
C PRO A 154 -12.36 13.70 1.46
N GLY A 155 -11.41 13.15 0.70
CA GLY A 155 -11.06 11.74 0.77
C GLY A 155 -10.70 11.34 2.20
N PRO A 156 -10.77 10.04 2.53
CA PRO A 156 -10.41 9.55 3.86
C PRO A 156 -9.01 10.05 4.25
N SER A 157 -8.85 10.50 5.50
CA SER A 157 -7.51 10.75 6.02
C SER A 157 -6.74 9.43 6.03
N VAL A 158 -5.42 9.48 5.80
CA VAL A 158 -4.56 8.30 6.00
C VAL A 158 -4.72 7.74 7.43
N ASP A 159 -5.09 8.59 8.39
CA ASP A 159 -5.41 8.20 9.78
C ASP A 159 -6.51 7.14 9.87
N ASP A 160 -7.40 7.08 8.88
CA ASP A 160 -8.53 6.15 8.82
C ASP A 160 -8.22 4.86 8.04
N MET A 161 -7.10 4.82 7.30
CA MET A 161 -6.71 3.66 6.48
C MET A 161 -6.06 2.57 7.35
N PRO A 162 -6.50 1.30 7.34
CA PRO A 162 -5.88 0.26 8.15
C PRO A 162 -4.58 -0.27 7.52
N ALA A 163 -3.81 -1.02 8.32
CA ALA A 163 -2.58 -1.67 7.86
C ALA A 163 -2.71 -2.43 6.51
N PRO A 164 -3.75 -3.24 6.23
CA PRO A 164 -3.85 -3.96 4.95
C PRO A 164 -3.99 -3.03 3.73
N THR A 165 -4.65 -1.88 3.89
CA THR A 165 -4.76 -0.88 2.81
C THR A 165 -3.41 -0.23 2.56
N LEU A 166 -2.71 0.17 3.63
CA LEU A 166 -1.36 0.73 3.53
C LEU A 166 -0.36 -0.30 2.98
N ALA A 167 -0.52 -1.58 3.30
CA ALA A 167 0.33 -2.66 2.80
C ALA A 167 0.26 -2.80 1.28
N LEU A 168 -0.94 -2.72 0.69
CA LEU A 168 -1.10 -2.71 -0.77
C LEU A 168 -0.39 -1.50 -1.40
N ALA A 169 -0.58 -0.31 -0.86
CA ALA A 169 0.06 0.91 -1.35
C ALA A 169 1.60 0.84 -1.22
N ASN A 170 2.10 0.39 -0.07
CA ASN A 170 3.53 0.26 0.21
C ASN A 170 4.20 -0.81 -0.66
N ALA A 171 3.50 -1.91 -0.98
CA ALA A 171 4.01 -2.90 -1.94
C ALA A 171 4.22 -2.27 -3.33
N LEU A 172 3.23 -1.50 -3.81
CA LEU A 172 3.33 -0.79 -5.07
C LEU A 172 4.47 0.24 -5.07
N SER A 173 4.61 1.03 -3.98
CA SER A 173 5.71 1.98 -3.82
C SER A 173 7.07 1.29 -3.77
N LEU A 174 7.20 0.18 -3.05
CA LEU A 174 8.42 -0.63 -3.00
C LEU A 174 8.81 -1.08 -4.42
N PHE A 175 7.89 -1.66 -5.17
CA PHE A 175 8.20 -2.16 -6.51
C PHE A 175 8.51 -1.02 -7.50
N GLY A 176 7.80 0.10 -7.40
CA GLY A 176 7.99 1.27 -8.27
C GLY A 176 9.30 2.03 -8.02
N LEU A 177 9.81 2.01 -6.78
CA LEU A 177 11.01 2.77 -6.41
C LEU A 177 12.32 2.00 -6.57
N HIS A 178 12.26 0.69 -6.84
CA HIS A 178 13.43 -0.18 -6.90
C HIS A 178 13.52 -0.90 -8.24
N ARG A 179 14.52 -0.52 -9.05
CA ARG A 179 14.75 -1.11 -10.39
C ARG A 179 14.83 -2.64 -10.39
N ARG A 180 15.35 -3.24 -9.32
CA ARG A 180 15.46 -4.69 -9.15
C ARG A 180 14.10 -5.40 -8.93
N LEU A 181 13.03 -4.65 -8.71
CA LEU A 181 11.68 -5.15 -8.45
C LEU A 181 10.70 -4.80 -9.58
N VAL A 182 11.18 -4.35 -10.73
CA VAL A 182 10.33 -3.99 -11.88
C VAL A 182 9.49 -5.18 -12.35
N GLY A 183 10.03 -6.42 -12.35
CA GLY A 183 9.22 -7.61 -12.64
C GLY A 183 8.05 -7.77 -11.68
N ALA A 184 8.29 -7.56 -10.37
CA ALA A 184 7.22 -7.58 -9.36
C ALA A 184 6.20 -6.46 -9.55
N LEU A 185 6.63 -5.26 -10.00
CA LEU A 185 5.68 -4.21 -10.38
C LEU A 185 4.76 -4.65 -11.51
N VAL A 186 5.32 -5.25 -12.57
CA VAL A 186 4.55 -5.75 -13.72
C VAL A 186 3.54 -6.82 -13.29
N GLY A 187 3.98 -7.78 -12.46
CA GLY A 187 3.10 -8.81 -11.92
C GLY A 187 1.98 -8.24 -11.06
N PHE A 188 2.31 -7.28 -10.19
CA PHE A 188 1.33 -6.63 -9.31
C PHE A 188 0.27 -5.88 -10.10
N LEU A 189 0.66 -5.11 -11.12
CA LEU A 189 -0.28 -4.38 -11.97
C LEU A 189 -1.16 -5.33 -12.80
N THR A 190 -0.58 -6.40 -13.34
CA THR A 190 -1.33 -7.46 -14.02
C THR A 190 -2.44 -8.04 -13.12
N ALA A 191 -2.13 -8.28 -11.84
CA ALA A 191 -3.09 -8.81 -10.87
C ALA A 191 -4.17 -7.79 -10.45
N VAL A 192 -3.84 -6.49 -10.35
CA VAL A 192 -4.86 -5.45 -10.12
C VAL A 192 -5.92 -5.49 -11.23
N ASP A 193 -5.49 -5.68 -12.47
CA ASP A 193 -6.38 -5.74 -13.61
C ASP A 193 -7.24 -7.03 -13.66
N THR A 194 -6.73 -8.17 -13.19
CA THR A 194 -7.53 -9.41 -13.05
C THR A 194 -8.58 -9.30 -11.95
N ILE A 195 -8.24 -8.70 -10.81
CA ILE A 195 -9.16 -8.46 -9.67
C ILE A 195 -10.25 -7.43 -10.05
N GLY A 196 -9.92 -6.46 -10.90
CA GLY A 196 -10.80 -5.36 -11.33
C GLY A 196 -11.85 -5.68 -12.40
N GLY A 197 -11.89 -6.91 -12.92
CA GLY A 197 -12.80 -7.33 -13.99
C GLY A 197 -12.33 -7.03 -15.42
N ASP A 198 -11.01 -7.04 -15.62
CA ASP A 198 -10.24 -7.39 -16.83
C ASP A 198 -10.01 -6.41 -18.00
N PRO A 199 -8.73 -6.14 -18.32
CA PRO A 199 -8.17 -6.33 -19.68
C PRO A 199 -6.81 -7.10 -19.77
N PHE A 200 -6.25 -7.64 -18.69
CA PHE A 200 -4.94 -8.33 -18.64
C PHE A 200 -5.01 -9.87 -18.43
N ALA A 201 -6.15 -10.47 -18.15
CA ALA A 201 -6.33 -11.92 -18.07
C ALA A 201 -6.08 -12.61 -19.42
N GLN A 202 -6.13 -11.84 -20.53
CA GLN A 202 -5.73 -12.28 -21.86
C GLN A 202 -4.21 -12.16 -22.13
N LEU A 203 -3.43 -11.55 -21.22
CA LEU A 203 -1.99 -11.33 -21.34
C LEU A 203 -1.13 -12.41 -20.66
N LEU A 204 -1.71 -13.53 -20.22
CA LEU A 204 -0.95 -14.68 -19.74
C LEU A 204 -0.93 -15.85 -20.75
N PRO A 205 -0.28 -15.73 -21.93
CA PRO A 205 0.13 -16.89 -22.70
C PRO A 205 1.39 -17.56 -22.12
N VAL A 206 2.00 -17.00 -21.05
CA VAL A 206 3.18 -17.58 -20.41
C VAL A 206 2.74 -18.53 -19.32
N GLN A 207 2.86 -19.84 -19.60
CA GLN A 207 2.53 -20.91 -18.65
C GLN A 207 3.38 -20.86 -17.34
N CYS A 208 4.48 -20.10 -17.34
CA CYS A 208 5.31 -19.87 -16.15
C CYS A 208 6.03 -18.51 -16.26
N PRO A 209 5.45 -17.39 -15.77
CA PRO A 209 6.12 -16.10 -15.79
C PRO A 209 7.38 -16.12 -14.92
N PRO A 210 8.37 -15.25 -15.17
CA PRO A 210 9.58 -15.13 -14.33
C PRO A 210 9.25 -14.98 -12.83
N ASP A 211 10.15 -15.46 -11.96
CA ASP A 211 9.94 -15.53 -10.50
C ASP A 211 9.58 -14.18 -9.88
N ASP A 212 10.18 -13.09 -10.37
CA ASP A 212 9.91 -11.72 -9.94
C ASP A 212 8.52 -11.25 -10.38
N VAL A 213 8.06 -11.60 -11.58
CA VAL A 213 6.69 -11.34 -12.03
C VAL A 213 5.67 -12.14 -11.20
N ARG A 214 5.96 -13.41 -10.92
CA ARG A 214 5.12 -14.24 -10.04
C ARG A 214 4.97 -13.63 -8.65
N LEU A 215 6.07 -13.16 -8.05
CA LEU A 215 6.04 -12.48 -6.76
C LEU A 215 5.04 -11.31 -6.76
N GLY A 216 5.12 -10.43 -7.76
CA GLY A 216 4.21 -9.29 -7.88
C GLY A 216 2.74 -9.69 -7.93
N PHE A 217 2.43 -10.68 -8.78
CA PHE A 217 1.09 -11.21 -8.96
C PHE A 217 0.54 -11.82 -7.67
N THR A 218 1.32 -12.70 -7.04
CA THR A 218 1.02 -13.32 -5.74
C THR A 218 0.77 -12.28 -4.66
N VAL A 219 1.65 -11.28 -4.54
CA VAL A 219 1.54 -10.21 -3.53
C VAL A 219 0.23 -9.46 -3.68
N CYS A 220 -0.15 -9.09 -4.90
CA CYS A 220 -1.39 -8.37 -5.14
C CYS A 220 -2.61 -9.20 -4.74
N HIS A 221 -2.70 -10.46 -5.21
CA HIS A 221 -3.81 -11.35 -4.88
C HIS A 221 -3.92 -11.63 -3.38
N GLU A 222 -2.81 -11.95 -2.72
CA GLU A 222 -2.79 -12.26 -1.29
C GLU A 222 -3.17 -11.06 -0.43
N LEU A 223 -2.59 -9.88 -0.71
CA LEU A 223 -2.92 -8.68 0.06
C LEU A 223 -4.36 -8.23 -0.20
N HIS A 224 -4.86 -8.37 -1.43
CA HIS A 224 -6.26 -8.10 -1.75
C HIS A 224 -7.20 -9.05 -1.02
N ALA A 225 -6.95 -10.36 -1.06
CA ALA A 225 -7.77 -11.35 -0.37
C ALA A 225 -7.82 -11.10 1.15
N ARG A 226 -6.69 -10.72 1.75
CA ARG A 226 -6.62 -10.37 3.18
C ARG A 226 -7.34 -9.07 3.51
N LEU A 227 -7.28 -8.09 2.61
CA LEU A 227 -8.04 -6.85 2.76
C LEU A 227 -9.54 -7.13 2.71
N THR A 228 -10.03 -7.94 1.77
CA THR A 228 -11.47 -8.26 1.69
C THR A 228 -11.93 -9.05 2.92
N GLN A 229 -11.14 -10.03 3.39
CA GLN A 229 -11.41 -10.73 4.65
C GLN A 229 -11.44 -9.77 5.85
N HIS A 230 -10.52 -8.80 5.90
CA HIS A 230 -10.48 -7.81 6.97
C HIS A 230 -11.76 -6.94 7.00
N VAL A 231 -12.21 -6.47 5.83
CA VAL A 231 -13.43 -5.67 5.73
C VAL A 231 -14.66 -6.48 6.13
N ASP A 232 -14.77 -7.70 5.63
CA ASP A 232 -15.88 -8.60 5.95
C ASP A 232 -15.97 -8.86 7.47
N ALA A 233 -14.85 -9.23 8.10
CA ALA A 233 -14.77 -9.45 9.54
C ALA A 233 -15.08 -8.18 10.36
N ALA A 234 -14.60 -7.02 9.92
CA ALA A 234 -14.89 -5.75 10.59
C ALA A 234 -16.39 -5.41 10.57
N LEU A 235 -17.05 -5.62 9.43
CA LEU A 235 -18.49 -5.39 9.29
C LEU A 235 -19.32 -6.39 10.10
N ALA A 236 -18.91 -7.65 10.14
CA ALA A 236 -19.55 -8.66 10.99
C ALA A 236 -19.53 -8.29 12.48
N GLU A 237 -18.50 -7.55 12.91
CA GLU A 237 -18.37 -7.02 14.27
C GLU A 237 -19.03 -5.64 14.48
N GLY A 238 -19.72 -5.10 13.46
CA GLY A 238 -20.36 -3.78 13.54
C GLY A 238 -19.37 -2.60 13.53
N ARG A 239 -18.13 -2.80 13.10
CA ARG A 239 -17.11 -1.75 13.01
C ARG A 239 -17.17 -1.11 11.62
N SER A 240 -17.56 0.17 11.59
CA SER A 240 -17.75 0.95 10.35
C SER A 240 -16.59 1.87 10.00
N SER A 241 -15.60 1.94 10.88
CA SER A 241 -14.35 2.63 10.61
C SER A 241 -13.27 1.61 10.84
N LEU A 242 -12.40 1.43 9.86
CA LEU A 242 -11.14 0.70 10.00
C LEU A 242 -10.20 1.33 11.07
N ARG A 243 -10.71 2.30 11.85
CA ARG A 243 -10.19 2.73 13.16
C ARG A 243 -10.26 1.60 14.16
N GLY A 244 -9.08 1.13 14.50
CA GLY A 244 -8.84 0.42 15.73
C GLY A 244 -7.36 0.13 15.82
N ARG A 245 -6.71 0.61 16.89
CA ARG A 245 -5.56 -0.13 17.40
C ARG A 245 -6.08 -1.54 17.59
N TRP A 246 -5.58 -2.51 16.84
CA TRP A 246 -5.89 -3.90 17.11
C TRP A 246 -5.50 -4.19 18.56
N LEU A 247 -6.49 -4.22 19.44
CA LEU A 247 -6.39 -4.97 20.67
C LEU A 247 -6.49 -6.41 20.22
N VAL A 248 -5.35 -7.08 20.32
CA VAL A 248 -5.14 -8.52 20.27
C VAL A 248 -6.40 -9.23 20.76
N SER A 249 -6.95 -10.17 19.97
CA SER A 249 -7.89 -11.13 20.55
C SER A 249 -7.13 -11.85 21.66
N GLN A 250 -7.55 -11.62 22.91
CA GLN A 250 -7.07 -12.36 24.06
C GLN A 250 -7.58 -13.80 23.95
N GLY A 251 -6.99 -14.58 23.04
CA GLY A 251 -7.00 -16.02 23.10
C GLY A 251 -5.90 -16.45 24.05
N ARG A 252 -6.13 -16.33 25.35
CA ARG A 252 -5.34 -17.05 26.35
C ARG A 252 -5.49 -18.54 26.05
N VAL A 253 -4.47 -19.16 25.44
CA VAL A 253 -4.30 -20.60 25.58
C VAL A 253 -3.72 -20.80 26.98
N ASN A 254 -4.55 -21.35 27.86
CA ASN A 254 -4.12 -21.87 29.15
C ASN A 254 -2.92 -22.79 28.95
N VAL A 255 -1.76 -22.42 29.49
CA VAL A 255 -0.75 -23.40 29.87
C VAL A 255 -1.10 -23.82 31.29
N GLY A 256 -1.94 -24.85 31.37
CA GLY A 256 -2.34 -25.50 32.61
C GLY A 256 -2.08 -26.99 32.48
N CYS A 257 -0.83 -27.37 32.73
CA CYS A 257 -0.31 -28.59 33.37
C CYS A 257 1.18 -28.71 33.02
#